data_AF-A0AA40SQB6-F1
#
_entry.id   AF-A0AA40SQB6-F1
#
_cell.length_a   1.000
_cell.length_b   1.000
_cell.length_c   1.000
_cell.angle_alpha   90.00
_cell.angle_beta   90.00
_cell.angle_gamma   90.00
#
_symmetry.space_group_name_H-M   'P 1'
#
loop_
_entity.id
_entity.type
_entity.pdbx_description
1 polymer ?
#
loop_
_entity_poly.entity_id
_entity_poly.type
_entity_poly.pdbx_seq_one_letter_code
_entity_poly.pdbx_strand_id
1 'polypeptide(L)'
;MPLIAIHQVRRTKGARPEPVGAWEVHGTTAVPYYPPEHQKYLKRGEKALLERPTESLEEWVHFLAHKSPSWRIHNHNSESLFDTADPDVIAAYREEHWAFHQHVALLQEKQAAIRAAAAEAANDTAHDMTPGWGATRIALAQSWWIASELVRRQPQLLAYEMHPGGGQYDVLCVTDPASFSPHLASGDLPRVMLNRNGTLQVHQGAKAEVVATWIQALESPTPYSIVKDLERRAGWPPPQTTPATTKRALAYRLFASALTMTLNDRFRWDVRSEFLDTSEYGAPRAGYLAAFPVAVESARTTPTLGIPGEPESHFWALRRGAETVVIVSIDGQAYFADGKQADLMTEYHKHNRRINPTTVALLKNWI
;
A
#
# COMPACT_ATOMS: atom_id res chain seq x y z
N MET A 1 7.31 4.53 -20.15
CA MET A 1 7.37 3.11 -20.56
C MET A 1 8.83 2.76 -20.76
N PRO A 2 9.29 1.58 -20.31
CA PRO A 2 10.69 1.20 -20.44
C PRO A 2 11.07 1.03 -21.92
N LEU A 3 12.29 1.45 -22.26
CA LEU A 3 12.87 1.31 -23.58
C LEU A 3 13.48 -0.09 -23.71
N ILE A 4 13.14 -0.83 -24.77
CA ILE A 4 13.70 -2.18 -25.00
C ILE A 4 14.77 -2.12 -26.09
N ALA A 5 16.03 -2.40 -25.72
CA ALA A 5 17.15 -2.47 -26.63
C ALA A 5 17.54 -3.93 -26.92
N ILE A 6 17.64 -4.31 -28.19
CA ILE A 6 17.97 -5.67 -28.60
C ILE A 6 19.42 -5.69 -29.08
N HIS A 7 20.23 -6.54 -28.44
CA HIS A 7 21.63 -6.77 -28.79
C HIS A 7 21.72 -7.85 -29.88
N GLN A 8 22.45 -7.56 -30.95
CA GLN A 8 22.61 -8.42 -32.12
C GLN A 8 24.07 -8.72 -32.42
N VAL A 9 24.36 -9.94 -32.84
CA VAL A 9 25.71 -10.40 -33.18
C VAL A 9 25.69 -11.17 -34.50
N ARG A 10 26.72 -10.98 -35.31
CA ARG A 10 26.98 -11.84 -36.48
C ARG A 10 27.76 -13.06 -36.03
N ARG A 11 27.18 -14.25 -36.17
CA ARG A 11 27.85 -15.51 -35.79
C ARG A 11 28.99 -15.88 -36.73
N THR A 12 28.88 -15.52 -38.00
CA THR A 12 29.91 -15.72 -39.03
C THR A 12 30.12 -14.43 -39.84
N LYS A 13 31.31 -14.28 -40.41
CA LYS A 13 31.64 -13.10 -41.25
C LYS A 13 30.71 -13.07 -42.47
N GLY A 14 29.96 -11.98 -42.63
CA GLY A 14 29.02 -11.80 -43.74
C GLY A 14 27.58 -12.23 -43.45
N ALA A 15 27.32 -12.97 -42.36
CA ALA A 15 25.95 -13.31 -41.97
C ALA A 15 25.17 -12.08 -41.46
N ARG A 16 23.84 -12.15 -41.57
CA ARG A 16 22.93 -11.16 -40.97
C ARG A 16 23.10 -11.17 -39.44
N PRO A 17 23.06 -10.02 -38.76
CA PRO A 17 23.05 -9.99 -37.31
C PRO A 17 21.81 -10.67 -36.75
N GLU A 18 22.00 -11.58 -35.79
CA GLU A 18 20.92 -12.28 -35.09
C GLU A 18 20.77 -11.70 -33.67
N PRO A 19 19.55 -11.62 -33.13
CA PRO A 19 19.32 -11.20 -31.75
C PRO A 19 19.94 -12.23 -30.78
N VAL A 20 20.76 -11.74 -29.85
CA VAL A 20 21.40 -12.59 -28.83
C VAL A 20 21.00 -12.23 -27.41
N GLY A 21 20.37 -11.08 -27.19
CA GLY A 21 19.87 -10.65 -25.89
C GLY A 21 19.05 -9.37 -25.99
N ALA A 22 18.36 -9.04 -24.91
CA ALA A 22 17.57 -7.82 -24.78
C ALA A 22 17.92 -7.10 -23.48
N TRP A 23 17.68 -5.79 -23.46
CA TRP A 23 17.90 -4.93 -22.32
C TRP A 23 16.66 -4.08 -22.10
N GLU A 24 16.14 -4.12 -20.88
CA GLU A 24 15.12 -3.18 -20.44
C GLU A 24 15.81 -1.98 -19.82
N VAL A 25 15.60 -0.80 -20.41
CA VAL A 25 16.26 0.45 -20.01
C VAL A 25 15.23 1.40 -19.42
N HIS A 26 15.54 1.95 -18.24
CA HIS A 26 14.69 2.89 -17.53
C HIS A 26 15.52 3.94 -16.79
N GLY A 27 15.50 5.18 -17.30
CA GLY A 27 16.28 6.29 -16.76
C GLY A 27 17.78 6.01 -16.82
N THR A 28 18.41 5.79 -15.67
CA THR A 28 19.85 5.47 -15.53
C THR A 28 20.13 3.97 -15.32
N THR A 29 19.08 3.14 -15.29
CA THR A 29 19.19 1.70 -15.03
C THR A 29 18.93 0.89 -16.29
N ALA A 30 19.63 -0.25 -16.44
CA ALA A 30 19.35 -1.21 -17.49
C ALA A 30 19.50 -2.64 -16.97
N VAL A 31 18.52 -3.49 -17.28
CA VAL A 31 18.48 -4.89 -16.86
C VAL A 31 18.70 -5.78 -18.08
N PRO A 32 19.81 -6.54 -18.13
CA PRO A 32 20.07 -7.45 -19.25
C PRO A 32 19.29 -8.74 -19.16
N TYR A 33 18.98 -9.28 -20.34
CA TYR A 33 18.52 -10.65 -20.49
C TYR A 33 19.20 -11.33 -21.69
N TYR A 34 19.81 -12.49 -21.45
CA TYR A 34 20.42 -13.35 -22.46
C TYR A 34 20.01 -14.80 -22.19
N PRO A 35 19.57 -15.57 -23.19
CA PRO A 35 19.33 -16.99 -23.02
C PRO A 35 20.66 -17.73 -22.78
N PRO A 36 20.63 -18.94 -22.17
CA PRO A 36 21.84 -19.67 -21.76
C PRO A 36 22.87 -19.85 -22.89
N GLU A 37 22.42 -20.15 -24.11
CA GLU A 37 23.26 -20.33 -25.30
C GLU A 37 23.98 -19.03 -25.75
N HIS A 38 23.49 -17.87 -25.31
CA HIS A 38 24.00 -16.55 -25.63
C HIS A 38 24.65 -15.83 -24.44
N GLN A 39 24.75 -16.47 -23.28
CA GLN A 39 25.31 -15.86 -22.07
C GLN A 39 26.73 -15.31 -22.27
N LYS A 40 27.51 -15.93 -23.16
CA LYS A 40 28.85 -15.48 -23.56
C LYS A 40 28.88 -14.05 -24.15
N TYR A 41 27.75 -13.53 -24.62
CA TYR A 41 27.63 -12.17 -25.17
C TYR A 41 27.21 -11.12 -24.14
N LEU A 42 26.84 -11.52 -22.92
CA LEU A 42 26.39 -10.61 -21.86
C LEU A 42 27.46 -9.56 -21.53
N LYS A 43 28.70 -9.99 -21.29
CA LYS A 43 29.82 -9.08 -20.98
C LYS A 43 30.06 -8.03 -22.08
N ARG A 44 29.82 -8.40 -23.34
CA ARG A 44 29.91 -7.46 -24.47
C ARG A 44 28.76 -6.45 -24.46
N GLY A 45 27.55 -6.89 -24.09
CA GLY A 45 26.39 -6.01 -23.90
C GLY A 45 26.60 -5.02 -22.75
N GLU A 46 27.01 -5.52 -21.58
CA GLU A 46 27.34 -4.74 -20.39
C GLU A 46 28.37 -3.66 -20.72
N LYS A 47 29.45 -4.07 -21.41
CA LYS A 47 30.50 -3.16 -21.83
C LYS A 47 29.96 -2.01 -22.69
N ALA A 48 29.13 -2.33 -23.69
CA ALA A 48 28.63 -1.33 -24.62
C ALA A 48 27.65 -0.35 -23.96
N LEU A 49 26.79 -0.82 -23.06
CA LEU A 49 25.76 0.00 -22.42
C LEU A 49 26.25 0.76 -21.19
N LEU A 50 27.13 0.17 -20.38
CA LEU A 50 27.43 0.70 -19.04
C LEU A 50 28.76 1.46 -18.94
N GLU A 51 29.73 1.24 -19.83
CA GLU A 51 31.04 1.92 -19.74
C GLU A 51 31.02 3.38 -20.24
N ARG A 52 29.92 3.86 -20.82
CA ARG A 52 29.83 5.25 -21.31
C ARG A 52 28.47 5.93 -21.09
N PRO A 53 28.16 6.37 -19.86
CA PRO A 53 27.12 7.37 -19.69
C PRO A 53 27.71 8.64 -19.10
N THR A 54 27.58 9.80 -19.77
CA THR A 54 27.83 11.09 -19.11
C THR A 54 26.55 11.85 -18.77
N GLU A 55 25.39 11.56 -19.37
CA GLU A 55 24.16 12.34 -19.11
C GLU A 55 22.85 11.51 -19.06
N SER A 56 22.57 10.57 -19.99
CA SER A 56 21.39 9.69 -19.95
C SER A 56 21.61 8.33 -20.64
N LEU A 57 21.19 7.23 -20.01
CA LEU A 57 21.35 5.88 -20.57
C LEU A 57 20.38 5.61 -21.73
N GLU A 58 19.18 6.20 -21.69
CA GLU A 58 18.19 6.09 -22.78
C GLU A 58 18.71 6.75 -24.06
N GLU A 59 19.26 7.98 -23.96
CA GLU A 59 19.87 8.69 -25.08
C GLU A 59 21.07 7.91 -25.64
N TRP A 60 21.88 7.32 -24.76
CA TRP A 60 22.99 6.47 -25.15
C TRP A 60 22.55 5.24 -25.93
N VAL A 61 21.45 4.59 -25.52
CA VAL A 61 20.88 3.44 -26.21
C VAL A 61 20.36 3.84 -27.60
N HIS A 62 19.69 4.99 -27.72
CA HIS A 62 19.29 5.56 -29.02
C HIS A 62 20.50 5.81 -29.92
N PHE A 63 21.57 6.39 -29.37
CA PHE A 63 22.82 6.58 -30.10
C PHE A 63 23.45 5.26 -30.56
N LEU A 64 23.53 4.25 -29.67
CA LEU A 64 24.07 2.93 -29.99
C LEU A 64 23.30 2.25 -31.11
N ALA A 65 21.96 2.27 -31.04
CA ALA A 65 21.10 1.69 -32.06
C ALA A 65 21.25 2.40 -33.42
N HIS A 66 21.54 3.71 -33.42
CA HIS A 66 21.79 4.47 -34.63
C HIS A 66 23.19 4.23 -35.21
N LYS A 67 24.22 4.06 -34.36
CA LYS A 67 25.63 3.97 -34.79
C LYS A 67 26.16 2.55 -34.99
N SER A 68 25.50 1.55 -34.42
CA SER A 68 26.00 0.18 -34.41
C SER A 68 24.92 -0.80 -34.89
N PRO A 69 25.21 -1.62 -35.92
CA PRO A 69 24.29 -2.66 -36.37
C PRO A 69 24.14 -3.81 -35.35
N SER A 70 24.85 -3.76 -34.22
CA SER A 70 24.70 -4.67 -33.10
C SER A 70 23.59 -4.26 -32.12
N TRP A 71 22.91 -3.15 -32.35
CA TRP A 71 21.86 -2.66 -31.46
C TRP A 71 20.66 -2.20 -32.27
N ARG A 72 19.45 -2.54 -31.80
CA ARG A 72 18.19 -2.02 -32.33
C ARG A 72 17.23 -1.72 -31.19
N ILE A 73 16.38 -0.71 -31.35
CA ILE A 73 15.34 -0.38 -30.36
C ILE A 73 14.02 -0.99 -30.81
N HIS A 74 13.29 -1.61 -29.89
CA HIS A 74 11.93 -2.06 -30.12
C HIS A 74 10.96 -0.93 -29.75
N ASN A 75 10.24 -0.40 -30.74
CA ASN A 75 9.24 0.63 -30.54
C ASN A 75 7.85 0.00 -30.51
N HIS A 76 7.16 0.04 -29.37
CA HIS A 76 5.83 -0.56 -29.21
C HIS A 76 4.74 0.10 -30.08
N ASN A 77 4.98 1.32 -30.58
CA ASN A 77 3.99 2.13 -31.33
C ASN A 77 4.23 2.20 -32.84
N SER A 78 5.27 1.57 -33.40
CA SER A 78 5.42 1.53 -34.87
C SER A 78 4.69 0.32 -35.43
N GLU A 79 3.58 0.58 -36.12
CA GLU A 79 2.91 -0.35 -37.03
C GLU A 79 3.92 -1.14 -37.87
N SER A 80 3.66 -2.45 -37.99
CA SER A 80 4.32 -3.47 -38.83
C SER A 80 5.75 -3.16 -39.27
N LEU A 81 6.71 -3.85 -38.66
CA LEU A 81 8.14 -3.73 -38.97
C LEU A 81 8.52 -4.10 -40.42
N PHE A 82 7.60 -4.60 -41.24
CA PHE A 82 7.82 -4.91 -42.66
C PHE A 82 6.54 -4.76 -43.51
N ASP A 83 6.63 -4.03 -44.61
CA ASP A 83 5.70 -4.12 -45.75
C ASP A 83 6.15 -5.31 -46.60
N THR A 84 5.78 -6.52 -46.18
CA THR A 84 6.17 -7.75 -46.89
C THR A 84 4.94 -8.62 -47.12
N ALA A 85 4.40 -8.54 -48.33
CA ALA A 85 3.40 -9.46 -48.87
C ALA A 85 3.94 -10.89 -49.12
N ASP A 86 5.12 -11.22 -48.60
CA ASP A 86 5.76 -12.52 -48.74
C ASP A 86 5.26 -13.49 -47.65
N PRO A 87 4.51 -14.55 -48.00
CA PRO A 87 3.96 -15.51 -47.05
C PRO A 87 5.02 -16.23 -46.22
N ASP A 88 6.21 -16.46 -46.77
CA ASP A 88 7.29 -17.18 -46.08
C ASP A 88 7.91 -16.31 -44.98
N VAL A 89 7.97 -14.99 -45.21
CA VAL A 89 8.40 -14.00 -44.20
C VAL A 89 7.36 -13.86 -43.08
N ILE A 90 6.06 -13.94 -43.39
CA ILE A 90 4.97 -13.92 -42.39
C ILE A 90 5.01 -15.19 -41.53
N ALA A 91 5.26 -16.35 -42.12
CA ALA A 91 5.37 -17.61 -41.38
C ALA A 91 6.56 -17.61 -40.41
N ALA A 92 7.75 -17.23 -40.90
CA ALA A 92 8.95 -17.09 -40.05
C ALA A 92 8.75 -16.03 -38.95
N TYR A 93 8.08 -14.92 -39.27
CA TYR A 93 7.74 -13.89 -38.28
C TYR A 93 6.81 -14.43 -37.19
N ARG A 94 5.76 -15.17 -37.55
CA ARG A 94 4.82 -15.74 -36.57
C ARG A 94 5.52 -16.71 -35.63
N GLU A 95 6.45 -17.51 -36.15
CA GLU A 95 7.25 -18.44 -35.36
C GLU A 95 8.18 -17.69 -34.38
N GLU A 96 8.94 -16.69 -34.86
CA GLU A 96 9.83 -15.89 -33.99
C GLU A 96 9.04 -15.04 -32.98
N HIS A 97 7.92 -14.45 -33.39
CA HIS A 97 7.06 -13.64 -32.52
C HIS A 97 6.37 -14.50 -31.46
N TRP A 98 5.91 -15.70 -31.83
CA TRP A 98 5.35 -16.67 -30.87
C TRP A 98 6.42 -17.14 -29.88
N ALA A 99 7.62 -17.45 -30.35
CA ALA A 99 8.75 -17.81 -29.49
C ALA A 99 9.11 -16.67 -28.52
N PHE A 100 9.11 -15.42 -28.99
CA PHE A 100 9.31 -14.25 -28.16
C PHE A 100 8.23 -14.10 -27.09
N HIS A 101 6.94 -14.24 -27.43
CA HIS A 101 5.84 -14.14 -26.46
C HIS A 101 5.84 -15.27 -25.44
N GLN A 102 6.12 -16.51 -25.86
CA GLN A 102 6.31 -17.62 -24.92
C GLN A 102 7.45 -17.34 -23.95
N HIS A 103 8.52 -16.75 -24.47
CA HIS A 103 9.68 -16.40 -23.66
C HIS A 103 9.37 -15.29 -22.65
N VAL A 104 8.62 -14.26 -23.06
CA VAL A 104 8.13 -13.20 -22.17
C VAL A 104 7.17 -13.75 -21.10
N ALA A 105 6.29 -14.69 -21.44
CA ALA A 105 5.42 -15.34 -20.45
C ALA A 105 6.23 -16.14 -19.41
N LEU A 106 7.23 -16.90 -19.86
CA LEU A 106 8.12 -17.68 -19.00
C LEU A 106 8.99 -16.78 -18.11
N LEU A 107 9.35 -15.58 -18.60
CA LEU A 107 10.00 -14.52 -17.82
C LEU A 107 9.09 -13.98 -16.71
N GLN A 108 7.83 -13.71 -17.03
CA GLN A 108 6.84 -13.22 -16.06
C GLN A 108 6.56 -14.27 -14.97
N GLU A 109 6.43 -15.55 -15.34
CA GLU A 109 6.25 -16.65 -14.39
C GLU A 109 7.47 -16.84 -13.48
N LYS A 110 8.70 -16.83 -14.04
CA LYS A 110 9.92 -16.92 -13.23
C LYS A 110 10.12 -15.71 -12.32
N GLN A 111 9.81 -14.51 -12.79
CA GLN A 111 9.84 -13.32 -11.95
C GLN A 111 8.79 -13.38 -10.84
N ALA A 112 7.60 -13.90 -11.11
CA ALA A 112 6.59 -14.13 -10.08
C ALA A 112 7.06 -15.16 -9.04
N ALA A 113 7.69 -16.25 -9.48
CA ALA A 113 8.26 -17.27 -8.59
C ALA A 113 9.45 -16.73 -7.75
N ILE A 114 10.34 -15.93 -8.35
CA ILE A 114 11.44 -15.27 -7.64
C ILE A 114 10.90 -14.24 -6.65
N ARG A 115 9.88 -13.45 -7.02
CA ARG A 115 9.22 -12.51 -6.11
C ARG A 115 8.51 -13.24 -4.96
N ALA A 116 7.87 -14.37 -5.21
CA ALA A 116 7.24 -15.20 -4.17
C ALA A 116 8.29 -15.81 -3.22
N ALA A 117 9.35 -16.40 -3.75
CA ALA A 117 10.44 -16.97 -2.95
C ALA A 117 11.23 -15.89 -2.18
N ALA A 118 11.42 -14.71 -2.80
CA ALA A 118 12.03 -13.56 -2.14
C ALA A 118 11.10 -12.95 -1.08
N ALA A 119 9.78 -12.94 -1.29
CA ALA A 119 8.81 -12.51 -0.28
C ALA A 119 8.79 -13.49 0.91
N GLU A 120 8.95 -14.79 0.67
CA GLU A 120 9.01 -15.83 1.69
C GLU A 120 10.34 -15.75 2.49
N ALA A 121 11.48 -15.60 1.81
CA ALA A 121 12.80 -15.44 2.44
C ALA A 121 12.98 -14.08 3.15
N ALA A 122 12.41 -13.00 2.60
CA ALA A 122 12.35 -11.70 3.25
C ALA A 122 11.39 -11.70 4.45
N ASN A 123 10.38 -12.56 4.49
CA ASN A 123 9.49 -12.66 5.65
C ASN A 123 10.24 -13.15 6.90
N ASP A 124 11.22 -14.03 6.75
CA ASP A 124 12.01 -14.58 7.88
C ASP A 124 13.15 -13.65 8.35
N THR A 125 13.62 -12.73 7.49
CA THR A 125 14.76 -11.84 7.80
C THR A 125 14.40 -10.35 7.90
N ALA A 126 13.28 -9.90 7.34
CA ALA A 126 12.81 -8.52 7.38
C ALA A 126 11.76 -8.24 8.48
N HIS A 127 11.49 -9.22 9.37
CA HIS A 127 10.50 -9.08 10.45
C HIS A 127 10.78 -7.92 11.42
N ASP A 128 11.99 -7.35 11.38
CA ASP A 128 12.41 -6.23 12.22
C ASP A 128 12.75 -4.95 11.42
N MET A 129 12.72 -4.98 10.08
CA MET A 129 13.34 -3.95 9.22
C MET A 129 12.47 -3.47 8.05
N THR A 130 11.14 -3.68 8.05
CA THR A 130 10.31 -2.63 7.43
C THR A 130 10.61 -1.33 8.17
N PRO A 131 10.81 -0.18 7.50
CA PRO A 131 10.80 1.13 8.15
C PRO A 131 9.37 1.42 8.64
N GLY A 132 8.85 0.57 9.51
CA GLY A 132 7.64 0.82 10.27
C GLY A 132 7.99 1.98 11.17
N TRP A 133 7.12 2.97 11.21
CA TRP A 133 7.23 4.27 11.85
C TRP A 133 7.52 4.26 13.38
N GLY A 134 8.30 3.31 13.91
CA GLY A 134 8.68 3.13 15.32
C GLY A 134 7.58 2.63 16.24
N ALA A 135 6.33 2.58 15.78
CA ALA A 135 5.19 2.22 16.62
C ALA A 135 5.32 0.80 17.19
N THR A 136 5.20 0.68 18.51
CA THR A 136 5.13 -0.62 19.18
C THR A 136 3.80 -1.30 18.88
N ARG A 137 3.75 -2.64 18.90
CA ARG A 137 2.50 -3.40 18.74
C ARG A 137 1.44 -3.01 19.77
N ILE A 138 1.89 -2.65 20.98
CA ILE A 138 1.03 -2.16 22.06
C ILE A 138 0.43 -0.80 21.71
N ALA A 139 1.24 0.16 21.24
CA ALA A 139 0.74 1.47 20.84
C ALA A 139 -0.26 1.37 19.68
N LEU A 140 -0.03 0.46 18.73
CA LEU A 140 -0.99 0.18 17.65
C LEU A 140 -2.34 -0.30 18.20
N ALA A 141 -2.35 -1.36 19.01
CA ALA A 141 -3.58 -1.92 19.58
C ALA A 141 -4.31 -0.89 20.47
N GLN A 142 -3.56 -0.19 21.34
CA GLN A 142 -4.15 0.80 22.25
C GLN A 142 -4.64 2.05 21.53
N SER A 143 -3.96 2.52 20.46
CA SER A 143 -4.44 3.65 19.67
C SER A 143 -5.82 3.37 19.07
N TRP A 144 -6.02 2.18 18.50
CA TRP A 144 -7.31 1.77 17.97
C TRP A 144 -8.36 1.55 19.06
N TRP A 145 -7.98 1.00 20.22
CA TRP A 145 -8.89 0.87 21.34
C TRP A 145 -9.40 2.25 21.81
N ILE A 146 -8.49 3.19 22.06
CA ILE A 146 -8.83 4.57 22.46
C ILE A 146 -9.70 5.23 21.39
N ALA A 147 -9.29 5.18 20.12
CA ALA A 147 -10.05 5.79 19.02
C ALA A 147 -11.47 5.21 18.91
N SER A 148 -11.60 3.89 19.06
CA SER A 148 -12.89 3.22 19.02
C SER A 148 -13.81 3.64 20.17
N GLU A 149 -13.27 3.86 21.37
CA GLU A 149 -14.05 4.32 22.52
C GLU A 149 -14.44 5.80 22.39
N LEU A 150 -13.54 6.66 21.90
CA LEU A 150 -13.86 8.06 21.63
C LEU A 150 -14.99 8.18 20.61
N VAL A 151 -14.91 7.48 19.48
CA VAL A 151 -15.93 7.50 18.42
C VAL A 151 -17.24 6.85 18.88
N ARG A 152 -17.18 5.82 19.74
CA ARG A 152 -18.39 5.23 20.33
C ARG A 152 -19.12 6.19 21.27
N ARG A 153 -18.36 7.01 22.00
CA ARG A 153 -18.88 8.00 22.96
C ARG A 153 -19.30 9.30 22.28
N GLN A 154 -18.70 9.61 21.14
CA GLN A 154 -18.97 10.76 20.28
C GLN A 154 -19.17 10.29 18.82
N PRO A 155 -20.37 9.78 18.46
CA PRO A 155 -20.62 9.14 17.15
C PRO A 155 -20.35 10.00 15.91
N GLN A 156 -20.32 11.33 16.08
CA GLN A 156 -19.98 12.28 15.01
C GLN A 156 -18.49 12.23 14.62
N LEU A 157 -17.61 11.82 15.53
CA LEU A 157 -16.17 11.77 15.28
C LEU A 157 -15.80 10.63 14.31
N LEU A 158 -14.62 10.75 13.72
CA LEU A 158 -13.98 9.71 12.93
C LEU A 158 -12.50 9.58 13.31
N ALA A 159 -11.93 8.42 12.98
CA ALA A 159 -10.49 8.22 13.00
C ALA A 159 -9.92 8.47 11.59
N TYR A 160 -8.77 9.12 11.52
CA TYR A 160 -8.08 9.48 10.28
C TYR A 160 -6.57 9.31 10.47
N GLU A 161 -5.89 8.72 9.47
CA GLU A 161 -4.45 8.50 9.52
C GLU A 161 -3.73 9.75 9.01
N MET A 162 -2.79 10.27 9.80
CA MET A 162 -2.01 11.46 9.47
C MET A 162 -0.53 11.18 9.64
N HIS A 163 0.30 11.79 8.77
CA HIS A 163 1.75 11.77 8.93
C HIS A 163 2.37 13.17 8.99
N PRO A 164 2.12 13.94 10.08
CA PRO A 164 2.67 15.28 10.23
C PRO A 164 4.21 15.32 10.13
N GLY A 165 4.74 16.47 9.73
CA GLY A 165 6.19 16.66 9.58
C GLY A 165 6.79 15.85 8.43
N GLY A 166 6.00 15.57 7.37
CA GLY A 166 6.46 14.83 6.20
C GLY A 166 6.79 13.38 6.49
N GLY A 167 5.95 12.69 7.26
CA GLY A 167 6.19 11.30 7.65
C GLY A 167 6.78 11.14 9.05
N GLN A 168 7.32 12.18 9.69
CA GLN A 168 8.05 12.01 10.96
C GLN A 168 7.20 11.37 12.09
N TYR A 169 5.88 11.43 11.99
CA TYR A 169 4.97 10.87 12.98
C TYR A 169 3.95 9.93 12.34
N ASP A 170 3.62 8.84 13.04
CA ASP A 170 2.51 7.92 12.71
C ASP A 170 1.35 8.21 13.67
N VAL A 171 0.38 8.98 13.21
CA VAL A 171 -0.69 9.51 14.05
C VAL A 171 -2.03 8.95 13.61
N LEU A 172 -2.73 8.32 14.55
CA LEU A 172 -4.17 8.10 14.43
C LEU A 172 -4.89 9.30 15.04
N CYS A 173 -5.38 10.20 14.19
CA CYS A 173 -6.15 11.37 14.59
C CYS A 173 -7.60 10.99 14.82
N VAL A 174 -8.21 11.47 15.90
CA VAL A 174 -9.65 11.37 16.14
C VAL A 174 -10.23 12.77 16.23
N THR A 175 -11.18 13.09 15.35
CA THR A 175 -11.77 14.43 15.27
C THR A 175 -13.11 14.41 14.53
N ASP A 176 -13.79 15.55 14.51
CA ASP A 176 -14.96 15.78 13.68
C ASP A 176 -14.52 15.97 12.21
N PRO A 177 -15.16 15.32 11.22
CA PRO A 177 -14.85 15.55 9.80
C PRO A 177 -14.83 17.03 9.39
N ALA A 178 -15.67 17.87 10.01
CA ALA A 178 -15.68 19.31 9.75
C ALA A 178 -14.35 20.00 10.08
N SER A 179 -13.49 19.40 10.91
CA SER A 179 -12.16 19.94 11.23
C SER A 179 -11.20 19.98 10.03
N PHE A 180 -11.52 19.24 8.97
CA PHE A 180 -10.77 19.25 7.70
C PHE A 180 -11.35 20.23 6.67
N SER A 181 -12.50 20.85 6.96
CA SER A 181 -13.12 21.81 6.04
C SER A 181 -12.23 23.04 5.89
N PRO A 182 -11.92 23.48 4.64
CA PRO A 182 -11.14 24.69 4.40
C PRO A 182 -11.91 25.97 4.78
N HIS A 183 -13.23 25.88 4.97
CA HIS A 183 -14.10 27.02 5.29
C HIS A 183 -14.21 27.31 6.78
N LEU A 184 -13.87 26.35 7.63
CA LEU A 184 -13.65 26.62 9.05
C LEU A 184 -12.20 27.06 9.19
N ALA A 185 -11.94 28.11 9.98
CA ALA A 185 -10.57 28.41 10.39
C ALA A 185 -10.01 27.10 10.98
N SER A 186 -9.05 26.49 10.29
CA SER A 186 -8.67 25.06 10.33
C SER A 186 -8.01 24.62 11.64
N GLY A 187 -8.63 24.97 12.76
CA GLY A 187 -8.07 24.99 14.08
C GLY A 187 -9.11 25.07 15.21
N ASP A 188 -10.32 25.56 14.98
CA ASP A 188 -11.23 25.76 16.13
C ASP A 188 -11.77 24.45 16.72
N LEU A 189 -11.85 23.39 15.90
CA LEU A 189 -12.29 22.07 16.34
C LEU A 189 -11.14 21.25 16.92
N PRO A 190 -11.36 20.60 18.08
CA PRO A 190 -10.35 19.79 18.73
C PRO A 190 -10.00 18.53 17.93
N ARG A 191 -8.72 18.15 17.94
CA ARG A 191 -8.19 16.91 17.38
C ARG A 191 -7.44 16.14 18.46
N VAL A 192 -7.82 14.89 18.69
CA VAL A 192 -7.02 13.97 19.51
C VAL A 192 -6.00 13.29 18.63
N MET A 193 -4.71 13.53 18.88
CA MET A 193 -3.59 12.99 18.12
C MET A 193 -2.97 11.82 18.89
N LEU A 194 -3.24 10.60 18.45
CA LEU A 194 -2.66 9.39 19.02
C LEU A 194 -1.37 9.05 18.26
N ASN A 195 -0.27 9.75 18.57
CA ASN A 195 1.02 9.48 17.95
C ASN A 195 1.58 8.14 18.44
N ARG A 196 1.55 7.12 17.58
CA ARG A 196 1.90 5.73 17.90
C ARG A 196 3.39 5.54 18.21
N ASN A 197 4.22 6.51 17.86
CA ASN A 197 5.65 6.56 18.21
C ASN A 197 6.00 7.79 19.08
N GLY A 198 5.01 8.34 19.79
CA GLY A 198 5.21 9.53 20.61
C GLY A 198 4.23 9.60 21.77
N THR A 199 3.55 10.74 21.88
CA THR A 199 2.64 11.04 22.98
C THR A 199 1.19 11.16 22.52
N LEU A 200 0.26 11.01 23.44
CA LEU A 200 -1.14 11.32 23.23
C LEU A 200 -1.34 12.83 23.43
N GLN A 201 -1.92 13.51 22.44
CA GLN A 201 -2.06 14.95 22.46
C GLN A 201 -3.48 15.39 22.10
N VAL A 202 -3.88 16.56 22.59
CA VAL A 202 -5.08 17.28 22.13
C VAL A 202 -4.63 18.57 21.47
N HIS A 203 -5.06 18.77 20.22
CA HIS A 203 -4.77 19.94 19.43
C HIS A 203 -6.04 20.77 19.27
N GLN A 204 -5.95 22.06 19.54
CA GLN A 204 -7.00 23.04 19.25
C GLN A 204 -6.34 24.32 18.73
N GLY A 205 -6.45 24.54 17.43
CA GLY A 205 -5.82 25.63 16.72
C GLY A 205 -4.31 25.45 16.70
N ALA A 206 -3.60 26.51 17.09
CA ALA A 206 -2.16 26.47 17.27
C ALA A 206 -1.73 25.84 18.61
N LYS A 207 -2.68 25.52 19.51
CA LYS A 207 -2.36 24.94 20.81
C LYS A 207 -2.32 23.42 20.69
N ALA A 208 -1.22 22.83 21.15
CA ALA A 208 -1.08 21.41 21.34
C ALA A 208 -0.79 21.14 22.83
N GLU A 209 -1.57 20.26 23.43
CA GLU A 209 -1.39 19.83 24.81
C GLU A 209 -1.03 18.35 24.83
N VAL A 210 0.09 18.01 25.48
CA VAL A 210 0.46 16.63 25.77
C VAL A 210 -0.37 16.14 26.95
N VAL A 211 -1.14 15.08 26.71
CA VAL A 211 -2.02 14.48 27.72
C VAL A 211 -1.30 13.37 28.47
N ALA A 212 -0.61 12.48 27.75
CA ALA A 212 0.13 11.36 28.33
C ALA A 212 1.16 10.79 27.36
N THR A 213 2.16 10.09 27.89
CA THR A 213 2.94 9.09 27.13
C THR A 213 2.16 7.77 27.02
N TRP A 214 2.58 6.86 26.14
CA TRP A 214 1.99 5.52 26.09
C TRP A 214 2.17 4.75 27.40
N ILE A 215 3.30 4.90 28.09
CA ILE A 215 3.54 4.25 29.39
C ILE A 215 2.52 4.75 30.41
N GLN A 216 2.33 6.06 30.53
CA GLN A 216 1.34 6.65 31.44
C GLN A 216 -0.10 6.23 31.11
N ALA A 217 -0.43 6.11 29.81
CA ALA A 217 -1.73 5.60 29.38
C ALA A 217 -1.94 4.14 29.78
N LEU A 218 -0.91 3.30 29.69
CA LEU A 218 -0.93 1.88 30.07
C LEU A 218 -0.94 1.67 31.60
N GLU A 219 -0.27 2.53 32.35
CA GLU A 219 -0.23 2.52 33.81
C GLU A 219 -1.46 3.18 34.45
N SER A 220 -2.38 3.70 33.63
CA SER A 220 -3.60 4.33 34.13
C SER A 220 -4.45 3.34 34.96
N PRO A 221 -5.00 3.75 36.12
CA PRO A 221 -5.74 2.84 37.01
C PRO A 221 -6.91 2.11 36.35
N THR A 222 -7.50 2.72 35.33
CA THR A 222 -8.50 2.09 34.48
C THR A 222 -8.24 2.45 33.02
N PRO A 223 -8.53 1.56 32.06
CA PRO A 223 -8.40 1.87 30.63
C PRO A 223 -9.21 3.11 30.21
N TYR A 224 -10.33 3.37 30.87
CA TYR A 224 -11.20 4.51 30.56
C TYR A 224 -10.69 5.85 31.10
N SER A 225 -9.71 5.86 32.01
CA SER A 225 -9.18 7.10 32.58
C SER A 225 -8.58 7.99 31.50
N ILE A 226 -7.78 7.41 30.59
CA ILE A 226 -7.16 8.17 29.50
C ILE A 226 -8.20 8.66 28.48
N VAL A 227 -9.19 7.83 28.14
CA VAL A 227 -10.29 8.22 27.22
C VAL A 227 -11.04 9.43 27.78
N LYS A 228 -11.41 9.39 29.06
CA LYS A 228 -12.12 10.50 29.73
C LYS A 228 -11.25 11.75 29.87
N ASP A 229 -9.93 11.61 30.00
CA ASP A 229 -9.03 12.76 30.06
C ASP A 229 -8.90 13.44 28.70
N LEU A 230 -8.75 12.65 27.63
CA LEU A 230 -8.75 13.12 26.24
C LEU A 230 -10.07 13.83 25.90
N GLU A 231 -11.23 13.24 26.23
CA GLU A 231 -12.55 13.88 26.01
C GLU A 231 -12.64 15.23 26.71
N ARG A 232 -12.26 15.30 27.99
CA ARG A 232 -12.35 16.51 28.79
C ARG A 232 -11.47 17.62 28.23
N ARG A 233 -10.22 17.30 27.87
CA ARG A 233 -9.26 18.26 27.31
C ARG A 233 -9.64 18.69 25.89
N ALA A 234 -10.25 17.81 25.12
CA ALA A 234 -10.85 18.14 23.83
C ALA A 234 -12.14 18.97 23.97
N GLY A 235 -12.67 19.16 25.18
CA GLY A 235 -13.94 19.87 25.38
C GLY A 235 -15.16 19.12 24.86
N TRP A 236 -15.05 17.80 24.64
CA TRP A 236 -16.18 16.97 24.24
C TRP A 236 -17.05 16.64 25.45
N PRO A 237 -18.37 16.92 25.39
CA PRO A 237 -19.25 16.67 26.53
C PRO A 237 -19.34 15.17 26.78
N PRO A 238 -19.16 14.69 28.03
CA PRO A 238 -19.32 13.28 28.32
C PRO A 238 -20.75 12.86 28.00
N PRO A 239 -20.96 11.70 27.33
CA PRO A 239 -22.30 11.24 27.04
C PRO A 239 -23.04 10.92 28.35
N GLN A 240 -24.30 11.37 28.46
CA GLN A 240 -25.14 11.10 29.64
C GLN A 240 -25.41 9.61 29.81
N THR A 241 -25.61 8.91 28.70
CA THR A 241 -25.74 7.45 28.62
C THR A 241 -24.82 6.93 27.54
N THR A 242 -24.35 5.71 27.70
CA THR A 242 -23.50 5.06 26.69
C THR A 242 -24.25 4.98 25.35
N PRO A 243 -23.78 5.65 24.28
CA PRO A 243 -24.48 5.62 23.00
C PRO A 243 -24.52 4.20 22.41
N ALA A 244 -25.53 3.96 21.57
CA ALA A 244 -25.57 2.73 20.77
C ALA A 244 -24.35 2.66 19.85
N THR A 245 -23.79 1.45 19.68
CA THR A 245 -22.65 1.25 18.78
C THR A 245 -23.10 1.52 17.34
N THR A 246 -22.40 2.43 16.66
CA THR A 246 -22.60 2.72 15.23
C THR A 246 -21.74 1.80 14.36
N LYS A 247 -22.01 1.76 13.05
CA LYS A 247 -21.19 0.98 12.10
C LYS A 247 -19.72 1.43 12.10
N ARG A 248 -19.47 2.75 12.15
CA ARG A 248 -18.12 3.34 12.25
C ARG A 248 -17.40 2.94 13.52
N ALA A 249 -18.04 3.11 14.67
CA ALA A 249 -17.45 2.68 15.94
C ALA A 249 -17.17 1.18 15.93
N LEU A 250 -18.04 0.37 15.32
CA LEU A 250 -17.86 -1.07 15.22
C LEU A 250 -16.65 -1.46 14.36
N ALA A 251 -16.42 -0.78 13.23
CA ALA A 251 -15.21 -0.98 12.41
C ALA A 251 -13.92 -0.75 13.23
N TYR A 252 -13.87 0.34 13.99
CA TYR A 252 -12.70 0.63 14.84
C TYR A 252 -12.54 -0.36 16.00
N ARG A 253 -13.66 -0.83 16.57
CA ARG A 253 -13.63 -1.87 17.61
C ARG A 253 -13.16 -3.21 17.07
N LEU A 254 -13.48 -3.54 15.81
CA LEU A 254 -12.95 -4.74 15.13
C LEU A 254 -11.43 -4.66 15.04
N PHE A 255 -10.86 -3.53 14.62
CA PHE A 255 -9.41 -3.32 14.59
C PHE A 255 -8.76 -3.44 15.95
N ALA A 256 -9.31 -2.75 16.96
CA ALA A 256 -8.80 -2.83 18.32
C ALA A 256 -8.80 -4.27 18.85
N SER A 257 -9.88 -5.01 18.60
CA SER A 257 -10.03 -6.43 18.99
C SER A 257 -9.02 -7.31 18.27
N ALA A 258 -8.89 -7.20 16.94
CA ALA A 258 -7.96 -7.99 16.13
C ALA A 258 -6.51 -7.75 16.56
N LEU A 259 -6.09 -6.48 16.69
CA LEU A 259 -4.73 -6.12 17.10
C LEU A 259 -4.41 -6.58 18.53
N THR A 260 -5.39 -6.56 19.43
CA THR A 260 -5.21 -7.07 20.81
C THR A 260 -5.04 -8.59 20.82
N MET A 261 -5.87 -9.31 20.07
CA MET A 261 -5.82 -10.78 19.98
C MET A 261 -4.51 -11.29 19.36
N THR A 262 -3.92 -10.48 18.49
CA THR A 262 -2.73 -10.85 17.69
C THR A 262 -1.45 -10.17 18.16
N LEU A 263 -1.47 -9.55 19.35
CA LEU A 263 -0.33 -8.78 19.88
C LEU A 263 0.99 -9.57 19.87
N ASN A 264 0.91 -10.86 20.20
CA ASN A 264 2.03 -11.79 20.28
C ASN A 264 2.11 -12.75 19.07
N ASP A 265 1.36 -12.50 17.98
CA ASP A 265 1.50 -13.28 16.73
C ASP A 265 2.94 -13.16 16.21
N ARG A 266 3.46 -14.20 15.53
CA ARG A 266 4.76 -14.11 14.88
C ARG A 266 4.80 -12.92 13.90
N PHE A 267 3.74 -12.75 13.12
CA PHE A 267 3.57 -11.65 12.19
C PHE A 267 3.09 -10.39 12.90
N ARG A 268 3.67 -9.25 12.53
CA ARG A 268 3.16 -7.95 12.97
C ARG A 268 1.80 -7.69 12.31
N TRP A 269 0.79 -7.43 13.12
CA TRP A 269 -0.49 -6.93 12.64
C TRP A 269 -0.53 -5.40 12.68
N ASP A 270 -1.17 -4.79 11.69
CA ASP A 270 -1.28 -3.33 11.56
C ASP A 270 -2.61 -2.95 10.87
N VAL A 271 -3.02 -1.68 11.00
CA VAL A 271 -4.17 -1.12 10.29
C VAL A 271 -3.80 0.22 9.68
N ARG A 272 -3.94 0.32 8.36
CA ARG A 272 -3.55 1.47 7.54
C ARG A 272 -4.70 1.93 6.66
N SER A 273 -4.83 3.23 6.47
CA SER A 273 -5.75 3.80 5.50
C SER A 273 -5.24 3.54 4.08
N GLU A 274 -6.16 3.37 3.13
CA GLU A 274 -5.81 3.37 1.71
C GLU A 274 -5.19 4.71 1.28
N PHE A 275 -5.64 5.79 1.90
CA PHE A 275 -5.08 7.12 1.67
C PHE A 275 -3.86 7.35 2.55
N LEU A 276 -2.73 7.71 1.92
CA LEU A 276 -1.53 8.12 2.64
C LEU A 276 -1.49 9.65 2.68
N ASP A 277 -1.81 10.21 3.84
CA ASP A 277 -1.60 11.64 4.14
C ASP A 277 -0.11 11.90 4.38
N THR A 278 0.73 11.74 3.35
CA THR A 278 2.07 12.32 3.36
C THR A 278 1.94 13.74 2.83
N SER A 279 2.67 14.69 3.42
CA SER A 279 2.61 16.12 3.08
C SER A 279 3.04 16.47 1.64
N GLU A 280 3.19 15.47 0.78
CA GLU A 280 3.42 15.61 -0.64
C GLU A 280 2.06 15.70 -1.34
N TYR A 281 1.70 16.90 -1.78
CA TYR A 281 0.59 17.11 -2.71
C TYR A 281 0.76 16.14 -3.90
N GLY A 282 -0.07 15.10 -3.97
CA GLY A 282 0.02 14.04 -4.99
C GLY A 282 0.51 12.68 -4.51
N ALA A 283 0.59 12.45 -3.19
CA ALA A 283 0.98 11.17 -2.61
C ALA A 283 0.24 9.97 -3.24
N PRO A 284 0.95 8.88 -3.58
CA PRO A 284 0.33 7.70 -4.16
C PRO A 284 -0.61 7.05 -3.14
N ARG A 285 -1.73 6.50 -3.63
CA ARG A 285 -2.55 5.54 -2.88
C ARG A 285 -1.66 4.42 -2.35
N ALA A 286 -1.95 3.92 -1.16
CA ALA A 286 -1.23 2.76 -0.63
C ALA A 286 -1.42 1.51 -1.52
N GLY A 287 -2.54 1.46 -2.27
CA GLY A 287 -2.83 0.40 -3.23
C GLY A 287 -3.41 -0.86 -2.60
N TYR A 288 -3.83 -0.81 -1.33
CA TYR A 288 -4.43 -1.95 -0.64
C TYR A 288 -5.77 -2.34 -1.30
N LEU A 289 -6.56 -1.36 -1.75
CA LEU A 289 -7.84 -1.61 -2.43
C LEU A 289 -7.69 -2.39 -3.75
N ALA A 290 -6.54 -2.34 -4.42
CA ALA A 290 -6.36 -2.93 -5.76
C ALA A 290 -6.62 -4.44 -5.79
N ALA A 291 -6.39 -5.15 -4.68
CA ALA A 291 -6.65 -6.58 -4.54
C ALA A 291 -8.10 -6.93 -4.15
N PHE A 292 -8.98 -5.93 -3.97
CA PHE A 292 -10.33 -6.10 -3.43
C PHE A 292 -11.37 -5.46 -4.36
N PRO A 293 -11.73 -6.12 -5.48
CA PRO A 293 -12.59 -5.51 -6.51
C PRO A 293 -13.95 -5.06 -5.98
N VAL A 294 -14.55 -5.80 -5.03
CA VAL A 294 -15.82 -5.42 -4.41
C VAL A 294 -15.69 -4.13 -3.57
N ALA A 295 -14.55 -3.94 -2.89
CA ALA A 295 -14.28 -2.71 -2.14
C ALA A 295 -14.09 -1.52 -3.10
N VAL A 296 -13.40 -1.73 -4.23
CA VAL A 296 -13.23 -0.71 -5.28
C VAL A 296 -14.58 -0.25 -5.83
N GLU A 297 -15.49 -1.17 -6.12
CA GLU A 297 -16.84 -0.81 -6.58
C GLU A 297 -17.62 -0.07 -5.49
N SER A 298 -17.52 -0.51 -4.24
CA SER A 298 -18.16 0.18 -3.12
C SER A 298 -17.67 1.62 -2.97
N ALA A 299 -16.36 1.84 -3.08
CA ALA A 299 -15.73 3.16 -2.94
C ALA A 299 -16.29 4.20 -3.93
N ARG A 300 -16.69 3.77 -5.13
CA ARG A 300 -17.31 4.65 -6.15
C ARG A 300 -18.65 5.24 -5.71
N THR A 301 -19.32 4.58 -4.78
CA THR A 301 -20.64 4.97 -4.28
C THR A 301 -20.62 5.49 -2.85
N THR A 302 -19.44 5.51 -2.21
CA THR A 302 -19.28 5.97 -0.84
C THR A 302 -19.52 7.48 -0.75
N PRO A 303 -20.43 7.95 0.13
CA PRO A 303 -20.69 9.37 0.31
C PRO A 303 -19.46 10.11 0.86
N THR A 304 -19.22 11.32 0.37
CA THR A 304 -18.15 12.20 0.87
C THR A 304 -18.51 12.78 2.23
N LEU A 305 -17.55 12.80 3.16
CA LEU A 305 -17.61 13.51 4.44
C LEU A 305 -16.84 14.85 4.39
N GLY A 306 -16.14 15.12 3.29
CA GLY A 306 -15.35 16.34 3.11
C GLY A 306 -13.98 16.28 3.78
N ILE A 307 -13.44 15.08 3.98
CA ILE A 307 -12.06 14.90 4.47
C ILE A 307 -11.10 14.67 3.29
N PRO A 308 -9.78 14.86 3.47
CA PRO A 308 -8.82 14.64 2.39
C PRO A 308 -8.77 13.16 1.98
N GLY A 309 -8.43 12.93 0.72
CA GLY A 309 -8.22 11.58 0.19
C GLY A 309 -9.50 10.76 0.00
N GLU A 310 -10.66 11.39 -0.05
CA GLU A 310 -11.93 10.69 -0.32
C GLU A 310 -12.06 10.25 -1.80
N PRO A 311 -12.69 9.08 -2.05
CA PRO A 311 -13.31 8.18 -1.08
C PRO A 311 -12.33 7.21 -0.38
N GLU A 312 -11.07 7.14 -0.79
CA GLU A 312 -10.11 6.13 -0.31
C GLU A 312 -9.84 6.20 1.20
N SER A 313 -9.82 7.39 1.80
CA SER A 313 -9.61 7.57 3.24
C SER A 313 -10.70 6.92 4.11
N HIS A 314 -11.80 6.47 3.51
CA HIS A 314 -12.87 5.73 4.18
C HIS A 314 -12.59 4.23 4.31
N PHE A 315 -11.52 3.74 3.68
CA PHE A 315 -11.19 2.32 3.63
C PHE A 315 -9.89 2.05 4.37
N TRP A 316 -9.91 1.04 5.23
CA TRP A 316 -8.82 0.67 6.10
C TRP A 316 -8.42 -0.78 5.86
N ALA A 317 -7.15 -1.00 5.59
CA ALA A 317 -6.54 -2.31 5.42
C ALA A 317 -6.09 -2.84 6.79
N LEU A 318 -6.68 -3.95 7.23
CA LEU A 318 -6.11 -4.77 8.31
C LEU A 318 -5.06 -5.69 7.69
N ARG A 319 -3.82 -5.55 8.14
CA ARG A 319 -2.64 -6.19 7.56
C ARG A 319 -2.00 -7.16 8.54
N ARG A 320 -1.43 -8.23 7.99
CA ARG A 320 -0.59 -9.22 8.68
C ARG A 320 0.75 -9.31 7.94
N GLY A 321 1.79 -8.68 8.49
CA GLY A 321 3.03 -8.45 7.78
C GLY A 321 2.79 -7.61 6.51
N ALA A 322 3.23 -8.11 5.36
CA ALA A 322 3.00 -7.46 4.08
C ALA A 322 1.57 -7.62 3.54
N GLU A 323 0.86 -8.67 3.98
CA GLU A 323 -0.42 -9.09 3.41
C GLU A 323 -1.59 -8.28 3.96
N THR A 324 -2.52 -7.87 3.09
CA THR A 324 -3.79 -7.28 3.50
C THR A 324 -4.82 -8.39 3.65
N VAL A 325 -5.28 -8.60 4.88
CA VAL A 325 -6.19 -9.68 5.25
C VAL A 325 -7.64 -9.33 4.90
N VAL A 326 -8.02 -8.07 5.18
CA VAL A 326 -9.38 -7.56 4.96
C VAL A 326 -9.33 -6.04 4.80
N ILE A 327 -10.14 -5.52 3.89
CA ILE A 327 -10.44 -4.09 3.81
C ILE A 327 -11.73 -3.85 4.59
N VAL A 328 -11.79 -2.81 5.40
CA VAL A 328 -12.99 -2.43 6.14
C VAL A 328 -13.29 -0.95 5.89
N SER A 329 -14.53 -0.65 5.49
CA SER A 329 -14.99 0.73 5.32
C SER A 329 -15.45 1.34 6.65
N ILE A 330 -15.44 2.67 6.75
CA ILE A 330 -16.03 3.39 7.89
C ILE A 330 -17.54 3.16 8.05
N ASP A 331 -18.21 2.68 7.01
CA ASP A 331 -19.63 2.29 7.03
C ASP A 331 -19.85 0.86 7.55
N GLY A 332 -18.79 0.21 8.07
CA GLY A 332 -18.86 -1.10 8.68
C GLY A 332 -19.12 -2.23 7.70
N GLN A 333 -18.59 -2.14 6.48
CA GLN A 333 -18.49 -3.27 5.55
C GLN A 333 -17.08 -3.82 5.56
N ALA A 334 -16.93 -5.14 5.61
CA ALA A 334 -15.67 -5.84 5.45
C ALA A 334 -15.62 -6.53 4.09
N TYR A 335 -14.50 -6.42 3.39
CA TYR A 335 -14.26 -6.96 2.05
C TYR A 335 -13.03 -7.86 2.08
N PHE A 336 -13.17 -9.06 1.53
CA PHE A 336 -12.13 -10.08 1.45
C PHE A 336 -11.63 -10.24 0.02
N ALA A 337 -10.37 -10.69 -0.14
CA ALA A 337 -9.73 -10.83 -1.46
C ALA A 337 -10.43 -11.87 -2.35
N ASP A 338 -11.13 -12.84 -1.77
CA ASP A 338 -11.95 -13.83 -2.49
C ASP A 338 -13.31 -13.28 -2.97
N GLY A 339 -13.53 -11.97 -2.84
CA GLY A 339 -14.77 -11.29 -3.23
C GLY A 339 -15.90 -11.40 -2.21
N LYS A 340 -15.70 -12.08 -1.07
CA LYS A 340 -16.70 -12.09 -0.01
C LYS A 340 -16.81 -10.72 0.65
N GLN A 341 -18.02 -10.42 1.11
CA GLN A 341 -18.33 -9.21 1.88
C GLN A 341 -19.12 -9.57 3.14
N ALA A 342 -18.96 -8.78 4.20
CA ALA A 342 -19.72 -8.92 5.43
C ALA A 342 -20.12 -7.55 6.00
N ASP A 343 -21.40 -7.37 6.31
CA ASP A 343 -21.87 -6.24 7.11
C ASP A 343 -21.53 -6.50 8.58
N LEU A 344 -20.64 -5.68 9.14
CA LEU A 344 -20.14 -5.86 10.50
C LEU A 344 -21.26 -5.79 11.54
N MET A 345 -22.27 -4.95 11.35
CA MET A 345 -23.38 -4.81 12.30
C MET A 345 -24.23 -6.08 12.33
N THR A 346 -24.46 -6.70 11.17
CA THR A 346 -25.14 -7.99 11.06
C THR A 346 -24.38 -9.08 11.82
N GLU A 347 -23.08 -9.22 11.57
CA GLU A 347 -22.25 -10.20 12.29
C GLU A 347 -22.17 -9.91 13.79
N TYR A 348 -22.10 -8.63 14.18
CA TYR A 348 -22.14 -8.23 15.58
C TYR A 348 -23.43 -8.63 16.28
N HIS A 349 -24.59 -8.48 15.63
CA HIS A 349 -25.88 -8.93 16.16
C HIS A 349 -25.96 -10.45 16.27
N LYS A 350 -25.53 -11.18 15.25
CA LYS A 350 -25.45 -12.66 15.25
C LYS A 350 -24.62 -13.19 16.43
N HIS A 351 -23.60 -12.44 16.83
CA HIS A 351 -22.73 -12.77 17.96
C HIS A 351 -23.13 -12.08 19.28
N ASN A 352 -24.42 -11.80 19.47
CA ASN A 352 -24.99 -11.24 20.71
C ASN A 352 -24.32 -9.92 21.14
N ARG A 353 -23.96 -9.08 20.16
CA ARG A 353 -23.31 -7.79 20.39
C ARG A 353 -21.98 -7.91 21.17
N ARG A 354 -21.22 -8.98 20.92
CA ARG A 354 -19.88 -9.20 21.50
C ARG A 354 -18.82 -9.06 20.40
N ILE A 355 -17.86 -8.16 20.61
CA ILE A 355 -16.85 -7.87 19.57
C ILE A 355 -15.88 -9.04 19.35
N ASN A 356 -15.37 -9.68 20.40
CA ASN A 356 -14.37 -10.74 20.25
C ASN A 356 -14.89 -11.93 19.41
N PRO A 357 -16.10 -12.48 19.65
CA PRO A 357 -16.64 -13.53 18.78
C PRO A 357 -16.88 -13.07 17.34
N THR A 358 -17.28 -11.81 17.12
CA THR A 358 -17.41 -11.23 15.77
C THR A 358 -16.06 -11.18 15.06
N THR A 359 -15.01 -10.70 15.75
CA THR A 359 -13.63 -10.67 15.24
C THR A 359 -13.15 -12.07 14.87
N VAL A 360 -13.36 -13.05 15.76
CA VAL A 360 -12.97 -14.45 15.51
C VAL A 360 -13.72 -15.04 14.32
N ALA A 361 -15.03 -14.81 14.22
CA ALA A 361 -15.81 -15.33 13.11
C ALA A 361 -15.34 -14.77 11.75
N LEU A 362 -15.02 -13.49 11.68
CA LEU A 362 -14.54 -12.82 10.46
C LEU A 362 -13.11 -13.21 10.10
N LEU A 363 -12.23 -13.39 11.10
CA LEU A 363 -10.79 -13.57 10.89
C LEU A 363 -10.30 -15.00 11.17
N LYS A 364 -11.19 -15.98 11.33
CA LYS A 364 -10.88 -17.37 11.72
C LYS A 364 -9.79 -18.10 10.91
N ASN A 365 -9.50 -17.64 9.70
CA ASN A 365 -8.47 -18.22 8.86
C ASN A 365 -7.06 -17.65 9.14
N TRP A 366 -6.98 -16.61 9.97
CA TRP A 366 -5.80 -15.79 10.18
C TRP A 366 -5.33 -15.74 11.63
N ILE A 367 -6.29 -15.76 12.57
CA ILE A 367 -6.06 -15.86 14.03
C ILE A 367 -6.28 -17.30 14.48
#